data_AF-A0A9Q1F8F9-F1
#
_entry.id   AF-A0A9Q1F8F9-F1
#
_cell.length_a   1.000
_cell.length_b   1.000
_cell.length_c   1.000
_cell.angle_alpha   90.00
_cell.angle_beta   90.00
_cell.angle_gamma   90.00
#
_symmetry.space_group_name_H-M   'P 1'
#
loop_
_entity.id
_entity.type
_entity.pdbx_description
1 polymer ?
#
loop_
_entity_poly.entity_id
_entity_poly.type
_entity_poly.pdbx_seq_one_letter_code
_entity_poly.pdbx_strand_id
1 'polypeptide(L)'
;MLLHRIIFVFHQVRKKAYLAFSVSLGYVCPTIVVLFSYVYYDNGKVDIYYNESCWLNYNGILKGSIHTFVLPVGVIIFINLFSLVVVISKLLRPSVSEGDKGDEKDMAKSILKAVVFFTPIFGITWIFGFLTMIVDLSDGEFPMIIHYLFTLLNAFQGLFILLTGCFGEKKVREALLIFVNAESKSARSETSSRLAYPKK
;
A
#
# COMPACT_ATOMS: atom_id res chain seq x y z
N MET A 1 -25.37 -3.12 31.86
CA MET A 1 -26.17 -3.26 30.62
C MET A 1 -26.21 -1.98 29.78
N LEU A 2 -26.53 -0.81 30.33
CA LEU A 2 -26.69 0.46 29.56
C LEU A 2 -25.37 1.01 28.99
N LEU A 3 -24.29 1.05 29.79
CA LEU A 3 -22.97 1.55 29.37
C LEU A 3 -22.39 0.77 28.16
N HIS A 4 -22.56 -0.55 28.16
CA HIS A 4 -22.10 -1.42 27.07
C HIS A 4 -22.81 -1.11 25.74
N ARG A 5 -24.13 -0.85 25.78
CA ARG A 5 -24.89 -0.47 24.57
C ARG A 5 -24.43 0.88 24.03
N ILE A 6 -24.15 1.84 24.90
CA ILE A 6 -23.65 3.16 24.53
C ILE A 6 -22.28 3.06 23.86
N ILE A 7 -21.33 2.33 24.47
CA ILE A 7 -19.99 2.13 23.90
C ILE A 7 -20.07 1.40 22.55
N PHE A 8 -20.91 0.36 22.43
CA PHE A 8 -21.08 -0.37 21.18
C PHE A 8 -21.69 0.50 20.08
N VAL A 9 -22.71 1.31 20.38
CA VAL A 9 -23.31 2.24 19.43
C VAL A 9 -22.29 3.30 19.00
N PHE A 10 -21.58 3.93 19.92
CA PHE A 10 -20.54 4.91 19.56
C PHE A 10 -19.40 4.28 18.76
N HIS A 11 -19.00 3.06 19.08
CA HIS A 11 -17.97 2.33 18.35
C HIS A 11 -18.44 1.94 16.94
N GLN A 12 -19.69 1.49 16.77
CA GLN A 12 -20.27 1.18 15.46
C GLN A 12 -20.48 2.45 14.62
N VAL A 13 -20.97 3.53 15.22
CA VAL A 13 -21.10 4.83 14.55
C VAL A 13 -19.73 5.37 14.16
N ARG A 14 -18.72 5.27 15.04
CA ARG A 14 -17.34 5.65 14.73
C ARG A 14 -16.75 4.82 13.59
N LYS A 15 -17.00 3.51 13.54
CA LYS A 15 -16.57 2.64 12.43
C LYS A 15 -17.25 3.00 11.11
N LYS A 16 -18.57 3.20 11.11
CA LYS A 16 -19.31 3.60 9.92
C LYS A 16 -18.88 4.97 9.43
N ALA A 17 -18.72 5.93 10.34
CA ALA A 17 -18.25 7.28 10.02
C ALA A 17 -16.81 7.25 9.47
N TYR A 18 -15.91 6.48 10.10
CA TYR A 18 -14.55 6.29 9.62
C TYR A 18 -14.53 5.65 8.22
N LEU A 19 -15.30 4.58 8.01
CA LEU A 19 -15.39 3.92 6.71
C LEU A 19 -15.95 4.87 5.64
N ALA A 20 -17.03 5.60 5.93
CA ALA A 20 -17.60 6.59 5.03
C ALA A 20 -16.61 7.70 4.68
N PHE A 21 -15.87 8.19 5.68
CA PHE A 21 -14.79 9.16 5.49
C PHE A 21 -13.67 8.61 4.61
N SER A 22 -13.18 7.39 4.88
CA SER A 22 -12.13 6.74 4.08
C SER A 22 -12.57 6.49 2.63
N VAL A 23 -13.82 6.05 2.40
CA VAL A 23 -14.37 5.87 1.05
C VAL A 23 -14.49 7.21 0.34
N SER A 24 -14.97 8.25 1.03
CA SER A 24 -15.09 9.59 0.45
C SER A 24 -13.71 10.13 0.06
N LEU A 25 -12.72 10.00 0.94
CA LEU A 25 -11.36 10.45 0.68
C LEU A 25 -10.67 9.64 -0.43
N GLY A 26 -10.93 8.34 -0.50
CA GLY A 26 -10.29 7.43 -1.47
C GLY A 26 -10.92 7.43 -2.86
N TYR A 27 -12.20 7.80 -2.99
CA TYR A 27 -12.92 7.76 -4.27
C TYR A 27 -13.42 9.13 -4.71
N VAL A 28 -14.19 9.82 -3.86
CA VAL A 28 -14.84 11.09 -4.23
C VAL A 28 -13.79 12.19 -4.46
N CYS A 29 -12.78 12.29 -3.59
CA CYS A 29 -11.74 13.30 -3.73
C CYS A 29 -10.93 13.13 -5.04
N PRO A 30 -10.39 11.94 -5.40
CA PRO A 30 -9.76 11.72 -6.70
C PRO A 30 -10.67 12.01 -7.89
N THR A 31 -11.96 11.63 -7.82
CA THR A 31 -12.91 11.96 -8.89
C THR A 31 -13.06 13.47 -9.09
N ILE A 32 -13.16 14.25 -8.01
CA ILE A 32 -13.23 15.71 -8.09
C ILE A 32 -11.97 16.28 -8.73
N VAL A 33 -10.79 15.80 -8.33
CA VAL A 33 -9.51 16.27 -8.91
C VAL A 33 -9.45 16.02 -10.41
N VAL A 34 -9.85 14.83 -10.87
CA VAL A 34 -9.87 14.48 -12.31
C VAL A 34 -10.87 15.36 -13.06
N LEU A 35 -12.08 15.54 -12.54
CA LEU A 35 -13.10 16.39 -13.17
C LEU A 35 -12.67 17.86 -13.26
N PHE A 36 -12.10 18.39 -12.18
CA PHE A 36 -11.59 19.76 -12.17
C PHE A 36 -10.43 19.92 -13.17
N SER A 37 -9.53 18.94 -13.24
CA SER A 37 -8.42 18.94 -14.19
C SER A 37 -8.94 18.97 -15.64
N TYR A 38 -9.93 18.13 -15.95
CA TYR A 38 -10.54 18.09 -17.27
C TYR A 38 -11.13 19.45 -17.68
N VAL A 39 -11.89 20.08 -16.79
CA VAL A 39 -12.50 21.40 -17.05
C VAL A 39 -11.43 22.50 -17.14
N TYR A 40 -10.43 22.48 -16.27
CA TYR A 40 -9.35 23.46 -16.23
C TYR A 40 -8.51 23.46 -17.53
N TYR A 41 -8.24 22.29 -18.10
CA TYR A 41 -7.50 22.15 -19.36
C TYR A 41 -8.42 22.13 -20.59
N ASP A 42 -9.27 23.15 -20.71
CA ASP A 42 -10.13 23.42 -21.87
C ASP A 42 -10.98 22.20 -22.30
N ASN A 43 -11.61 21.55 -21.31
CA ASN A 43 -12.44 20.33 -21.50
C ASN A 43 -11.68 19.19 -22.20
N GLY A 44 -10.40 19.02 -21.87
CA GLY A 44 -9.59 17.91 -22.38
C GLY A 44 -9.09 18.13 -23.82
N LYS A 45 -8.79 19.36 -24.20
CA LYS A 45 -8.27 19.67 -25.54
C LYS A 45 -6.91 19.01 -25.81
N VAL A 46 -6.75 18.53 -27.04
CA VAL A 46 -5.49 17.96 -27.57
C VAL A 46 -4.35 18.98 -27.43
N ASP A 47 -3.14 18.50 -27.15
CA ASP A 47 -1.90 19.24 -26.88
C ASP A 47 -1.87 20.02 -25.56
N ILE A 48 -3.03 20.26 -24.94
CA ILE A 48 -3.14 20.92 -23.64
C ILE A 48 -3.29 19.90 -22.52
N TYR A 49 -4.26 18.98 -22.66
CA TYR A 49 -4.55 17.95 -21.66
C TYR A 49 -3.81 16.63 -21.95
N TYR A 50 -3.77 16.20 -23.21
CA TYR A 50 -3.14 14.95 -23.64
C TYR A 50 -2.50 15.13 -25.02
N ASN A 51 -1.58 14.24 -25.38
CA ASN A 51 -0.95 14.17 -26.70
C ASN A 51 -1.28 12.79 -27.33
N GLU A 52 -1.02 12.60 -28.63
CA GLU A 52 -1.36 11.37 -29.37
C GLU A 52 -0.87 10.08 -28.68
N SER A 53 0.29 10.15 -28.01
CA SER A 53 0.90 9.00 -27.32
C SER A 53 0.74 9.00 -25.79
N CYS A 54 0.34 10.12 -25.17
CA CYS A 54 0.38 10.30 -23.71
C CYS A 54 -0.92 10.88 -23.17
N TRP A 55 -1.50 10.22 -22.17
CA TRP A 55 -2.74 10.65 -21.51
C TRP A 55 -2.61 11.98 -20.76
N LEU A 56 -1.40 12.31 -20.27
CA LEU A 56 -1.11 13.57 -19.59
C LEU A 56 0.10 14.22 -20.23
N ASN A 57 0.01 15.51 -20.51
CA ASN A 57 1.08 16.28 -21.13
C ASN A 57 2.03 16.84 -20.06
N TYR A 58 3.33 16.67 -20.27
CA TYR A 58 4.40 17.27 -19.47
C TYR A 58 5.06 18.40 -20.29
N ASN A 59 4.91 19.64 -19.82
CA ASN A 59 5.42 20.83 -20.50
C ASN A 59 6.52 21.54 -19.67
N GLY A 60 7.18 20.81 -18.77
CA GLY A 60 8.20 21.31 -17.85
C GLY A 60 7.74 21.38 -16.38
N ILE A 61 8.63 21.83 -15.50
CA ILE A 61 8.39 21.86 -14.05
C ILE A 61 7.16 22.74 -13.73
N LEU A 62 6.17 22.14 -13.05
CA LEU A 62 4.88 22.76 -12.69
C LEU A 62 4.05 23.23 -13.90
N LYS A 63 4.36 22.75 -15.11
CA LYS A 63 3.64 23.06 -16.35
C LYS A 63 3.20 21.78 -17.06
N GLY A 64 1.94 21.74 -17.46
CA GLY A 64 1.32 20.59 -18.12
C GLY A 64 0.40 19.79 -17.19
N SER A 65 -0.54 19.07 -17.80
CA SER A 65 -1.63 18.38 -17.12
C SER A 65 -1.18 17.26 -16.20
N ILE A 66 0.01 16.68 -16.40
CA ILE A 66 0.56 15.64 -15.52
C ILE A 66 0.64 16.05 -14.04
N HIS A 67 0.80 17.35 -13.77
CA HIS A 67 0.91 17.88 -12.41
C HIS A 67 -0.39 17.75 -11.63
N THR A 68 -1.55 17.69 -12.28
CA THR A 68 -2.82 17.48 -11.55
C THR A 68 -2.96 16.07 -11.00
N PHE A 69 -2.20 15.12 -11.53
CA PHE A 69 -2.06 13.78 -10.97
C PHE A 69 -0.91 13.71 -9.96
N VAL A 70 0.26 14.22 -10.34
CA VAL A 70 1.50 14.10 -9.55
C VAL A 70 1.43 14.88 -8.23
N LEU A 71 0.79 16.05 -8.20
CA LEU A 71 0.66 16.85 -6.98
C LEU A 71 -0.16 16.14 -5.88
N PRO A 72 -1.39 15.63 -6.14
CA PRO A 72 -2.11 14.81 -5.18
C PRO A 72 -1.31 13.60 -4.67
N VAL A 73 -0.64 12.89 -5.58
CA VAL A 73 0.21 11.75 -5.22
C VAL A 73 1.34 12.18 -4.29
N GLY A 74 2.00 13.30 -4.57
CA GLY A 74 3.03 13.88 -3.72
C GLY A 74 2.54 14.21 -2.30
N VAL A 75 1.34 14.80 -2.18
CA VAL A 75 0.71 15.09 -0.88
C VAL A 75 0.44 13.80 -0.10
N ILE A 76 -0.09 12.76 -0.77
CA ILE A 76 -0.36 11.46 -0.14
C ILE A 76 0.94 10.84 0.39
N ILE A 77 1.99 10.82 -0.42
CA ILE A 77 3.30 10.28 -0.03
C ILE A 77 3.88 11.08 1.15
N PHE A 78 3.78 12.40 1.13
CA PHE A 78 4.26 13.23 2.23
C PHE A 78 3.56 12.89 3.56
N ILE A 79 2.23 12.78 3.56
CA ILE A 79 1.44 12.39 4.74
C ILE A 79 1.82 10.99 5.21
N ASN A 80 2.03 10.06 4.27
CA ASN A 80 2.43 8.69 4.55
C ASN A 80 3.84 8.61 5.16
N LEU A 81 4.81 9.36 4.62
CA LEU A 81 6.17 9.46 5.17
C LEU A 81 6.18 10.06 6.57
N PHE A 82 5.40 11.13 6.79
CA PHE A 82 5.25 11.72 8.11
C PHE A 82 4.68 10.71 9.12
N SER A 83 3.62 9.99 8.73
CA SER A 83 3.01 8.94 9.56
C SER A 83 3.99 7.80 9.85
N LEU A 84 4.78 7.40 8.86
CA LEU A 84 5.84 6.39 9.02
C LEU A 84 6.88 6.83 10.04
N VAL A 85 7.37 8.07 9.97
CA VAL A 85 8.32 8.61 10.95
C VAL A 85 7.72 8.55 12.35
N VAL A 86 6.46 8.97 12.52
CA VAL A 86 5.78 8.90 13.83
C VAL A 86 5.66 7.46 14.34
N VAL A 87 5.27 6.50 13.49
CA VAL A 87 5.16 5.08 13.86
C VAL A 87 6.52 4.52 14.23
N ILE A 88 7.55 4.75 13.41
CA ILE A 88 8.92 4.32 13.71
C ILE A 88 9.40 4.94 15.02
N SER A 89 9.24 6.24 15.24
CA SER A 89 9.63 6.89 16.49
C SER A 89 8.88 6.33 17.71
N LYS A 90 7.63 5.88 17.54
CA LYS A 90 6.86 5.21 18.61
C LYS A 90 7.33 3.79 18.86
N LEU A 91 7.69 3.04 17.81
CA LEU A 91 8.19 1.67 17.89
C LEU A 91 9.64 1.61 18.41
N LEU A 92 10.46 2.59 18.04
CA LEU A 92 11.84 2.75 18.50
C LEU A 92 11.92 3.45 19.86
N ARG A 93 10.80 3.95 20.40
CA ARG A 93 10.77 4.48 21.76
C ARG A 93 11.02 3.29 22.68
N PRO A 94 12.19 3.19 23.33
CA PRO A 94 12.49 2.03 24.14
C PRO A 94 11.41 1.89 25.21
N SER A 95 10.90 0.67 25.40
CA SER A 95 10.44 0.30 26.73
C SER A 95 11.59 0.66 27.66
N VAL A 96 11.34 1.53 28.64
CA VAL A 96 12.35 2.08 29.57
C VAL A 96 12.83 1.00 30.57
N SER A 97 12.99 -0.24 30.11
CA SER A 97 13.45 -1.35 30.91
C SER A 97 14.06 -2.42 30.01
N GLU A 98 15.33 -2.71 30.32
CA GLU A 98 16.11 -3.91 30.00
C GLU A 98 16.71 -4.00 28.59
N GLY A 99 18.04 -3.98 28.56
CA GLY A 99 18.85 -4.36 27.41
C GLY A 99 19.38 -5.78 27.53
N ASP A 100 19.67 -6.40 26.38
CA ASP A 100 20.63 -7.49 26.24
C ASP A 100 21.17 -7.54 24.80
N LYS A 101 22.34 -8.14 24.56
CA LYS A 101 23.00 -8.16 23.24
C LYS A 101 22.34 -9.12 22.22
N GLY A 102 21.41 -9.98 22.66
CA GLY A 102 20.51 -10.71 21.75
C GLY A 102 19.54 -9.79 20.99
N ASP A 103 19.34 -8.58 21.51
CA ASP A 103 18.33 -7.62 21.10
C ASP A 103 18.70 -6.89 19.80
N GLU A 104 19.99 -6.77 19.43
CA GLU A 104 20.39 -6.11 18.16
C GLU A 104 19.94 -6.86 16.91
N LYS A 105 20.03 -8.20 16.89
CA LYS A 105 19.61 -9.01 15.74
C LYS A 105 18.09 -9.07 15.62
N ASP A 106 17.39 -9.11 16.74
CA ASP A 106 15.94 -9.11 16.77
C ASP A 106 15.36 -7.71 16.51
N MET A 107 16.03 -6.66 16.98
CA MET A 107 15.76 -5.27 16.61
C MET A 107 16.02 -5.03 15.12
N ALA A 108 17.13 -5.50 14.56
CA ALA A 108 17.41 -5.41 13.13
C ALA A 108 16.39 -6.19 12.30
N LYS A 109 15.96 -7.39 12.74
CA LYS A 109 14.86 -8.12 12.12
C LYS A 109 13.54 -7.38 12.22
N SER A 110 13.26 -6.72 13.35
CA SER A 110 12.02 -5.96 13.56
C SER A 110 12.00 -4.71 12.69
N ILE A 111 13.13 -4.00 12.55
CA ILE A 111 13.32 -2.88 11.64
C ILE A 111 13.23 -3.34 10.18
N LEU A 112 13.90 -4.43 9.81
CA LEU A 112 13.83 -4.98 8.45
C LEU A 112 12.41 -5.41 8.12
N LYS A 113 11.71 -6.06 9.05
CA LYS A 113 10.30 -6.42 8.90
C LYS A 113 9.42 -5.19 8.78
N ALA A 114 9.67 -4.15 9.58
CA ALA A 114 8.99 -2.86 9.47
C ALA A 114 9.24 -2.26 8.07
N VAL A 115 10.48 -2.12 7.62
CA VAL A 115 10.84 -1.60 6.29
C VAL A 115 10.20 -2.43 5.17
N VAL A 116 10.24 -3.76 5.23
CA VAL A 116 9.61 -4.63 4.23
C VAL A 116 8.09 -4.51 4.22
N PHE A 117 7.46 -4.34 5.39
CA PHE A 117 6.02 -4.07 5.48
C PHE A 117 5.64 -2.66 5.03
N PHE A 118 6.50 -1.69 5.29
CA PHE A 118 6.22 -0.27 5.16
C PHE A 118 6.58 0.28 3.77
N THR A 119 7.59 -0.29 3.10
CA THR A 119 8.02 0.12 1.76
C THR A 119 6.91 0.05 0.70
N PRO A 120 6.10 -1.02 0.62
CA PRO A 120 5.01 -1.11 -0.37
C PRO A 120 3.78 -0.29 0.03
N ILE A 121 3.53 -0.14 1.33
CA ILE A 121 2.31 0.50 1.86
C ILE A 121 2.42 2.03 1.82
N PHE A 122 3.60 2.61 2.02
CA PHE A 122 3.76 4.06 2.15
C PHE A 122 4.19 4.80 0.88
N GLY A 123 4.43 4.09 -0.23
CA GLY A 123 4.75 4.72 -1.51
C GLY A 123 6.17 5.26 -1.62
N ILE A 124 7.14 4.71 -0.88
CA ILE A 124 8.56 5.10 -0.96
C ILE A 124 9.11 4.93 -2.38
N THR A 125 8.58 3.96 -3.12
CA THR A 125 8.92 3.72 -4.54
C THR A 125 8.66 4.94 -5.43
N TRP A 126 7.72 5.81 -5.06
CA TRP A 126 7.41 7.02 -5.82
C TRP A 126 8.49 8.10 -5.72
N ILE A 127 9.38 8.03 -4.74
CA ILE A 127 10.55 8.92 -4.68
C ILE A 127 11.36 8.80 -5.98
N PHE A 128 11.50 7.58 -6.53
CA PHE A 128 12.16 7.36 -7.82
C PHE A 128 11.42 8.04 -8.99
N GLY A 129 10.08 8.02 -8.98
CA GLY A 129 9.28 8.71 -10.00
C GLY A 129 9.39 10.23 -9.93
N PHE A 130 9.41 10.81 -8.72
CA PHE A 130 9.69 12.24 -8.55
C PHE A 130 11.12 12.60 -8.94
N LEU A 131 12.10 11.74 -8.63
CA LEU A 131 13.49 11.93 -9.03
C LEU A 131 13.63 12.01 -10.55
N THR A 132 12.91 11.17 -11.31
CA THR A 132 12.91 11.24 -12.79
C THR A 132 12.27 12.51 -13.35
N MET A 133 11.40 13.20 -12.59
CA MET A 133 10.74 14.44 -13.04
C MET A 133 11.50 15.71 -12.62
N ILE A 134 12.15 15.69 -11.46
CA ILE A 134 12.87 16.86 -10.91
C ILE A 134 14.25 16.98 -11.55
N VAL A 135 14.92 15.85 -11.73
CA VAL A 135 16.22 15.85 -12.37
C VAL A 135 15.93 15.69 -13.86
N ASP A 136 15.86 16.81 -14.57
CA ASP A 136 15.75 16.91 -16.04
C ASP A 136 17.04 16.36 -16.66
N LEU A 137 17.31 15.07 -16.41
CA LEU A 137 18.46 14.31 -16.85
C LEU A 137 18.20 13.90 -18.29
N SER A 138 17.99 14.87 -19.18
CA SER A 138 17.85 14.57 -20.61
C SER A 138 19.14 13.97 -21.23
N ASP A 139 20.26 13.97 -20.51
CA ASP A 139 21.54 13.44 -20.99
C ASP A 139 22.14 12.40 -20.02
N GLY A 140 22.06 11.11 -20.39
CA GLY A 140 22.80 10.00 -19.76
C GLY A 140 22.00 8.70 -19.58
N GLU A 141 22.68 7.63 -19.14
CA GLU A 141 22.10 6.30 -18.89
C GLU A 141 21.34 6.20 -17.54
N PHE A 142 21.60 7.13 -16.63
CA PHE A 142 21.06 7.11 -15.26
C PHE A 142 19.52 7.19 -15.16
N PRO A 143 18.80 8.03 -15.95
CA PRO A 143 17.33 8.10 -15.92
C PRO A 143 16.68 6.79 -16.29
N MET A 144 17.26 6.09 -17.27
CA MET A 144 16.74 4.81 -17.74
C MET A 144 16.77 3.77 -16.60
N ILE A 145 17.87 3.71 -15.85
CA ILE A 145 18.00 2.83 -14.68
C ILE A 145 16.94 3.16 -13.63
N ILE A 146 16.73 4.44 -13.33
CA ILE A 146 15.72 4.87 -12.34
C ILE A 146 14.30 4.55 -12.82
N HIS A 147 13.99 4.72 -14.11
CA HIS A 147 12.69 4.35 -14.68
C HIS A 147 12.42 2.85 -14.61
N TYR A 148 13.41 2.01 -14.93
CA TYR A 148 13.28 0.56 -14.80
C TYR A 148 13.10 0.14 -13.34
N LEU A 149 13.87 0.73 -12.42
CA LEU A 149 13.75 0.45 -10.99
C LEU A 149 12.36 0.88 -10.46
N PHE A 150 11.91 2.08 -10.81
CA PHE A 150 10.57 2.57 -10.48
C PHE A 150 9.49 1.62 -11.00
N THR A 151 9.56 1.22 -12.27
CA THR A 151 8.58 0.33 -12.89
C THR A 151 8.56 -1.04 -12.22
N LEU A 152 9.73 -1.63 -11.97
CA LEU A 152 9.85 -2.93 -11.33
C LEU A 152 9.28 -2.92 -9.90
N LEU A 153 9.64 -1.92 -9.11
CA LEU A 153 9.16 -1.79 -7.72
C LEU A 153 7.64 -1.58 -7.66
N ASN A 154 7.08 -0.78 -8.57
CA ASN A 154 5.63 -0.54 -8.62
C ASN A 154 4.87 -1.77 -9.15
N ALA A 155 5.43 -2.53 -10.10
CA ALA A 155 4.82 -3.77 -10.60
C ALA A 155 4.62 -4.82 -9.49
N PHE A 156 5.55 -4.89 -8.53
CA PHE A 156 5.45 -5.80 -7.37
C PHE A 156 4.73 -5.20 -6.16
N GLN A 157 4.36 -3.91 -6.19
CA GLN A 157 3.77 -3.24 -5.02
C GLN A 157 2.48 -3.93 -4.56
N GLY A 158 1.60 -4.30 -5.50
CA GLY A 158 0.38 -5.04 -5.19
C GLY A 158 0.64 -6.42 -4.58
N LEU A 159 1.65 -7.13 -5.06
CA LEU A 159 2.08 -8.42 -4.49
C LEU A 159 2.55 -8.25 -3.05
N PHE A 160 3.39 -7.25 -2.79
CA PHE A 160 3.88 -7.01 -1.43
C PHE A 160 2.77 -6.60 -0.48
N ILE A 161 1.79 -5.80 -0.92
CA ILE A 161 0.59 -5.47 -0.12
C ILE A 161 -0.19 -6.75 0.24
N LEU A 162 -0.37 -7.67 -0.71
CA LEU A 162 -1.04 -8.94 -0.45
C LEU A 162 -0.27 -9.80 0.58
N LEU A 163 1.04 -9.97 0.37
CA LEU A 163 1.89 -10.76 1.25
C LEU A 163 1.91 -10.20 2.68
N THR A 164 2.01 -8.89 2.81
CA THR A 164 2.12 -8.22 4.11
C THR A 164 0.77 -8.05 4.79
N GLY A 165 -0.22 -7.49 4.11
CA GLY A 165 -1.53 -7.14 4.67
C GLY A 165 -2.49 -8.32 4.82
N CYS A 166 -2.38 -9.34 3.96
CA CYS A 166 -3.25 -10.53 4.04
C CYS A 166 -2.52 -11.70 4.68
N PHE A 167 -1.45 -12.20 4.06
CA PHE A 167 -0.78 -13.43 4.54
C PHE A 167 0.08 -13.21 5.79
N GLY A 168 0.55 -11.99 6.01
CA GLY A 168 1.27 -11.60 7.22
C GLY A 168 0.38 -11.49 8.46
N GLU A 169 -0.94 -11.38 8.29
CA GLU A 169 -1.89 -11.25 9.39
C GLU A 169 -2.06 -12.59 10.12
N LYS A 170 -1.85 -12.59 11.44
CA LYS A 170 -1.86 -13.82 12.25
C LYS A 170 -3.18 -14.57 12.13
N LYS A 171 -4.29 -13.83 12.16
CA LYS A 171 -5.64 -14.41 12.05
C LYS A 171 -5.86 -15.12 10.73
N VAL A 172 -5.40 -14.52 9.62
CA VAL A 172 -5.51 -15.11 8.29
C VAL A 172 -4.66 -16.38 8.21
N ARG A 173 -3.43 -16.32 8.73
CA ARG A 173 -2.53 -17.48 8.74
C ARG A 173 -3.07 -18.64 9.59
N GLU A 174 -3.63 -18.35 10.75
CA GLU A 174 -4.27 -19.35 11.61
C GLU A 174 -5.47 -19.99 10.93
N ALA A 175 -6.35 -19.20 10.31
CA ALA A 175 -7.49 -19.71 9.56
C ALA A 175 -7.06 -20.58 8.36
N LEU A 176 -6.03 -20.17 7.62
CA LEU A 176 -5.48 -20.92 6.50
C LEU A 176 -4.89 -22.26 6.96
N LEU A 177 -4.16 -22.28 8.07
CA LEU A 177 -3.60 -23.51 8.65
C LEU A 177 -4.70 -24.48 9.08
N ILE A 178 -5.78 -23.98 9.67
CA ILE A 178 -6.95 -24.82 10.02
C ILE A 178 -7.57 -25.41 8.76
N PHE A 179 -7.76 -24.61 7.70
CA PHE A 179 -8.34 -25.07 6.44
C PHE A 179 -7.49 -26.15 5.77
N VAL A 180 -6.18 -25.93 5.64
CA VAL A 180 -5.24 -26.90 5.06
C VAL A 180 -5.16 -28.19 5.89
N ASN A 181 -5.17 -28.06 7.22
CA ASN A 181 -5.18 -29.22 8.11
C ASN A 181 -6.53 -29.98 8.10
N ALA A 182 -7.64 -29.30 7.81
CA ALA A 182 -8.95 -29.93 7.65
C ALA A 182 -9.02 -30.71 6.33
N GLU A 183 -8.52 -30.14 5.22
CA GLU A 183 -8.40 -30.86 3.95
C GLU A 183 -7.46 -32.06 4.05
N SER A 184 -6.30 -31.92 4.70
CA SER A 184 -5.37 -33.04 4.86
C SER A 184 -5.96 -34.19 5.67
N LYS A 185 -6.78 -33.89 6.69
CA LYS A 185 -7.54 -34.89 7.45
C LYS A 185 -8.64 -35.54 6.62
N SER A 186 -9.38 -34.76 5.83
CA SER A 186 -10.44 -35.25 4.95
C SER A 186 -9.89 -36.19 3.88
N ALA A 187 -8.80 -35.79 3.21
CA ALA A 187 -8.12 -36.62 2.22
C ALA A 187 -7.59 -37.93 2.82
N ARG A 188 -7.02 -37.89 4.02
CA ARG A 188 -6.49 -39.09 4.71
C ARG A 188 -7.60 -40.05 5.13
N SER A 189 -8.77 -39.54 5.53
CA SER A 189 -9.94 -40.36 5.88
C SER A 189 -10.57 -41.03 4.65
N GLU A 190 -10.64 -40.33 3.52
CA GLU A 190 -11.10 -40.91 2.25
C GLU A 190 -10.15 -41.97 1.70
N THR A 191 -8.83 -41.75 1.78
CA THR A 191 -7.85 -42.77 1.35
C THR A 191 -7.93 -44.02 2.24
N SER A 192 -8.08 -43.86 3.56
CA SER A 192 -8.15 -44.99 4.48
C SER A 192 -9.44 -45.81 4.33
N SER A 193 -10.56 -45.17 3.98
CA SER A 193 -11.83 -45.85 3.73
C SER A 193 -11.85 -46.57 2.36
N ARG A 194 -11.20 -46.02 1.34
CA ARG A 194 -11.00 -46.72 0.05
C ARG A 194 -10.08 -47.93 0.14
N LEU A 195 -9.07 -47.89 1.02
CA LEU A 195 -8.22 -49.05 1.32
C LEU A 195 -8.94 -50.12 2.14
N ALA A 196 -9.88 -49.73 3.00
CA ALA A 196 -10.67 -50.66 3.83
C ALA A 196 -11.78 -51.39 3.05
N TYR A 197 -12.34 -50.76 2.00
CA TYR A 197 -13.35 -51.37 1.12
C TYR A 197 -12.98 -51.16 -0.36
N PRO A 198 -12.10 -52.01 -0.92
CA PRO A 198 -11.83 -51.97 -2.35
C PRO A 198 -13.08 -52.42 -3.12
N LYS A 199 -13.61 -51.58 -4.01
CA LYS A 199 -14.67 -51.97 -4.94
C LYS A 199 -14.12 -53.02 -5.91
N LYS A 200 -14.73 -54.22 -5.91
CA LYS A 200 -14.50 -55.27 -6.92
C LYS A 200 -15.09 -54.90 -8.26
#